data_AF-A2DHJ4-F1
#
_entry.id   AF-A2DHJ4-F1
#
_cell.length_a   1.000
_cell.length_b   1.000
_cell.length_c   1.000
_cell.angle_alpha   90.00
_cell.angle_beta   90.00
_cell.angle_gamma   90.00
#
_symmetry.space_group_name_H-M   'P 1'
#
loop_
_entity.id
_entity.type
_entity.pdbx_description
1 polymer ?
#
loop_
_entity_poly.entity_id
_entity_poly.type
_entity_poly.pdbx_seq_one_letter_code
_entity_poly.pdbx_strand_id
1 'polypeptide(L)'
;MAEVLNLCTFELSVVPWCFYDWYTLEELIFNLNDDSFNETLSKIKEYLPENKNTLYCLIIAAAAVRRFNFKLYYDLCRVLGPTNNVYKLSPFSFLLNEKGLISPNQKQLFEKWHSMKGSSQEIIEIFDASSIFNCIVSDDIDVFIYHFFQKDFSGKVIEIDNNFGSKFTLTFTVDAFAAWFSAFKIFKFLTIMDSIVINKKLLQAVVEGGNFEIMKLCINKGAEFGECFTYAVAYHRHKICKYLLENY
;
A
#
# COMPACT_ATOMS: atom_id res chain seq x y z
N MET A 1 14.42 -26.48 6.97
CA MET A 1 13.12 -26.23 7.63
C MET A 1 12.85 -24.75 7.48
N ALA A 2 11.96 -24.38 6.57
CA ALA A 2 11.54 -23.00 6.41
C ALA A 2 10.71 -22.63 7.65
N GLU A 3 11.14 -21.62 8.40
CA GLU A 3 10.23 -20.89 9.28
C GLU A 3 9.13 -20.33 8.39
N VAL A 4 7.95 -20.96 8.45
CA VAL A 4 6.74 -20.35 7.93
C VAL A 4 6.60 -19.04 8.70
N LEU A 5 6.71 -17.92 7.99
CA LEU A 5 6.42 -16.58 8.48
C LEU A 5 5.13 -16.66 9.28
N ASN A 6 5.26 -16.59 10.61
CA ASN A 6 4.14 -16.52 11.53
C ASN A 6 3.58 -15.11 11.38
N LEU A 7 2.88 -14.86 10.27
CA LEU A 7 2.13 -13.63 10.01
C LEU A 7 1.20 -13.48 11.21
N CYS A 8 1.56 -12.54 12.09
CA CYS A 8 0.90 -12.24 13.36
C CYS A 8 -0.61 -12.34 13.22
N THR A 9 -1.16 -13.48 13.64
CA THR A 9 -2.60 -13.69 13.70
C THR A 9 -3.15 -12.67 14.68
N PHE A 10 -3.92 -11.70 14.17
CA PHE A 10 -5.06 -11.22 14.94
C PHE A 10 -5.74 -12.47 15.50
N GLU A 11 -6.02 -12.49 16.81
CA GLU A 11 -6.56 -13.70 17.41
C GLU A 11 -7.86 -14.01 16.67
N LEU A 12 -7.84 -15.08 15.88
CA LEU A 12 -9.01 -15.58 15.15
C LEU A 12 -10.18 -15.82 16.12
N SER A 13 -9.95 -15.82 17.44
CA SER A 13 -10.94 -15.87 18.50
C SER A 13 -12.11 -14.89 18.35
N VAL A 14 -11.90 -13.70 17.75
CA VAL A 14 -12.98 -12.70 17.58
C VAL A 14 -13.65 -12.74 16.21
N VAL A 15 -13.05 -13.43 15.23
CA VAL A 15 -13.65 -13.62 13.91
C VAL A 15 -14.52 -14.89 13.98
N PRO A 16 -15.76 -14.90 13.46
CA PRO A 16 -16.50 -16.16 13.36
C PRO A 16 -15.76 -17.12 12.43
N TRP A 17 -15.65 -18.40 12.82
CA TRP A 17 -14.85 -19.40 12.10
C TRP A 17 -15.19 -19.53 10.61
N CYS A 18 -16.45 -19.27 10.23
CA CYS A 18 -16.89 -19.27 8.83
C CYS A 18 -16.31 -18.13 7.97
N PHE A 19 -15.64 -17.15 8.57
CA PHE A 19 -14.97 -16.04 7.90
C PHE A 19 -13.43 -16.09 7.97
N TYR A 20 -12.83 -17.11 8.61
CA TYR A 20 -11.37 -17.19 8.74
C TYR A 20 -10.65 -17.14 7.40
N ASP A 21 -11.15 -17.90 6.46
CA ASP A 21 -10.64 -17.99 5.10
C ASP A 21 -10.65 -16.64 4.37
N TRP A 22 -11.75 -15.88 4.53
CA TRP A 22 -11.88 -14.54 3.97
C TRP A 22 -11.00 -13.51 4.67
N TYR A 23 -10.92 -13.58 6.00
CA TYR A 23 -10.04 -12.73 6.80
C TYR A 23 -8.57 -12.92 6.41
N THR A 24 -8.11 -14.18 6.30
CA THR A 24 -6.74 -14.50 5.88
C THR A 24 -6.45 -13.97 4.48
N LEU A 25 -7.41 -14.11 3.57
CA LEU A 25 -7.25 -13.64 2.19
C LEU A 25 -7.21 -12.11 2.10
N GLU A 26 -8.06 -11.43 2.85
CA GLU A 26 -8.05 -9.98 2.99
C GLU A 26 -6.69 -9.50 3.54
N GLU A 27 -6.18 -10.12 4.61
CA GLU A 27 -4.88 -9.80 5.17
C GLU A 27 -3.74 -9.95 4.15
N LEU A 28 -3.73 -11.05 3.39
CA LEU A 28 -2.72 -11.28 2.35
C LEU A 28 -2.80 -10.22 1.25
N ILE A 29 -4.00 -9.88 0.78
CA ILE A 29 -4.20 -8.92 -0.31
C ILE A 29 -3.87 -7.48 0.14
N PHE A 30 -4.29 -7.04 1.33
CA PHE A 30 -4.03 -5.66 1.80
C PHE A 30 -2.58 -5.42 2.25
N ASN A 31 -1.85 -6.49 2.56
CA ASN A 31 -0.42 -6.48 2.89
C ASN A 31 0.46 -7.06 1.77
N LEU A 32 -0.07 -7.10 0.53
CA LEU A 32 0.65 -7.63 -0.63
C LEU A 32 1.94 -6.84 -0.91
N ASN A 33 3.05 -7.55 -1.03
CA ASN A 33 4.35 -7.06 -1.45
C ASN A 33 5.06 -8.14 -2.30
N ASP A 34 6.27 -7.88 -2.77
CA ASP A 34 7.01 -8.83 -3.61
C ASP A 34 7.27 -10.18 -2.90
N ASP A 35 7.56 -10.16 -1.58
CA ASP A 35 7.84 -11.36 -0.80
C ASP A 35 6.57 -12.21 -0.55
N SER A 36 5.43 -11.56 -0.31
CA SER A 36 4.14 -12.23 -0.03
C SER A 36 3.34 -12.59 -1.28
N PHE A 37 3.80 -12.19 -2.47
CA PHE A 37 3.05 -12.36 -3.72
C PHE A 37 2.71 -13.82 -4.03
N ASN A 38 3.69 -14.72 -3.95
CA ASN A 38 3.49 -16.13 -4.30
C ASN A 38 2.55 -16.87 -3.33
N GLU A 39 2.67 -16.57 -2.04
CA GLU A 39 1.76 -17.09 -1.00
C GLU A 39 0.33 -16.60 -1.25
N THR A 40 0.17 -15.29 -1.46
CA THR A 40 -1.13 -14.68 -1.76
C THR A 40 -1.76 -15.29 -3.00
N LEU A 41 -0.97 -15.49 -4.05
CA LEU A 41 -1.42 -16.12 -5.29
C LEU A 41 -1.84 -17.57 -5.09
N SER A 42 -1.08 -18.35 -4.30
CA SER A 42 -1.44 -19.71 -3.95
C SER A 42 -2.79 -19.74 -3.24
N LYS A 43 -2.98 -18.87 -2.25
CA LYS A 43 -4.23 -18.80 -1.48
C LYS A 43 -5.41 -18.39 -2.35
N ILE A 44 -5.24 -17.42 -3.26
CA ILE A 44 -6.28 -17.01 -4.22
C ILE A 44 -6.76 -18.18 -5.10
N LYS A 45 -5.84 -19.05 -5.55
CA LYS A 45 -6.17 -20.18 -6.42
C LYS A 45 -7.07 -21.22 -5.74
N GLU A 46 -7.01 -21.33 -4.42
CA GLU A 46 -7.88 -22.24 -3.64
C GLU A 46 -9.37 -21.85 -3.72
N TYR A 47 -9.69 -20.58 -4.01
CA TYR A 47 -11.07 -20.06 -4.08
C TYR A 47 -11.61 -19.89 -5.50
N LEU A 48 -10.81 -20.27 -6.51
CA LEU A 48 -11.22 -20.22 -7.90
C LEU A 48 -11.87 -21.55 -8.33
N PRO A 49 -12.91 -21.51 -9.19
CA PRO A 49 -13.43 -20.32 -9.87
C PRO A 49 -14.58 -19.61 -9.15
N GLU A 50 -15.22 -20.22 -8.13
CA GLU A 50 -16.53 -19.75 -7.62
C GLU A 50 -16.51 -18.30 -7.11
N ASN A 51 -15.37 -17.84 -6.60
CA ASN A 51 -15.24 -16.55 -5.93
C ASN A 51 -14.58 -15.45 -6.76
N LYS A 52 -14.39 -15.66 -8.07
CA LYS A 52 -13.66 -14.73 -8.95
C LYS A 52 -14.10 -13.27 -8.82
N ASN A 53 -15.40 -13.01 -8.79
CA ASN A 53 -15.93 -11.65 -8.72
C ASN A 53 -15.64 -10.98 -7.36
N THR A 54 -15.78 -11.73 -6.27
CA THR A 54 -15.45 -11.25 -4.92
C THR A 54 -13.96 -10.93 -4.81
N LEU A 55 -13.10 -11.79 -5.37
CA LEU A 55 -11.66 -11.57 -5.43
C LEU A 55 -11.29 -10.28 -6.16
N TYR A 56 -11.92 -10.00 -7.31
CA TYR A 56 -11.73 -8.73 -8.02
C TYR A 56 -12.14 -7.52 -7.16
N CYS A 57 -13.30 -7.58 -6.49
CA CYS A 57 -13.74 -6.50 -5.61
C CYS A 57 -12.73 -6.24 -4.49
N LEU A 58 -12.21 -7.30 -3.87
CA LEU A 58 -11.23 -7.23 -2.78
C LEU A 58 -9.91 -6.62 -3.26
N ILE A 59 -9.38 -7.07 -4.41
CA ILE A 59 -8.16 -6.52 -5.01
C ILE A 59 -8.35 -5.05 -5.38
N ILE A 60 -9.49 -4.66 -5.95
CA ILE A 60 -9.78 -3.27 -6.31
C ILE A 60 -9.88 -2.39 -5.06
N ALA A 61 -10.48 -2.89 -3.98
CA ALA A 61 -10.54 -2.20 -2.69
C ALA A 61 -9.14 -1.99 -2.11
N ALA A 62 -8.30 -3.02 -2.10
CA ALA A 62 -6.92 -2.93 -1.64
C ALA A 62 -6.09 -1.96 -2.50
N ALA A 63 -6.23 -2.03 -3.83
CA ALA A 63 -5.58 -1.11 -4.76
C ALA A 63 -5.96 0.36 -4.50
N ALA A 64 -7.21 0.64 -4.10
CA ALA A 64 -7.66 2.00 -3.80
C ALA A 64 -6.89 2.65 -2.64
N VAL A 65 -6.42 1.85 -1.67
CA VAL A 65 -5.63 2.33 -0.52
C VAL A 65 -4.13 2.03 -0.63
N ARG A 66 -3.71 1.19 -1.59
CA ARG A 66 -2.31 0.81 -1.88
C ARG A 66 -1.93 1.11 -3.34
N ARG A 67 -2.08 2.37 -3.74
CA ARG A 67 -1.93 2.80 -5.14
C ARG A 67 -0.58 2.48 -5.79
N PHE A 68 0.46 2.27 -4.99
CA PHE A 68 1.81 1.99 -5.49
C PHE A 68 2.07 0.49 -5.74
N ASN A 69 1.14 -0.38 -5.31
CA ASN A 69 1.23 -1.83 -5.53
C ASN A 69 0.38 -2.27 -6.74
N PHE A 70 0.00 -1.33 -7.63
CA PHE A 70 -0.84 -1.62 -8.79
C PHE A 70 -0.27 -2.71 -9.69
N LYS A 71 1.05 -2.80 -9.84
CA LYS A 71 1.69 -3.89 -10.58
C LYS A 71 1.34 -5.26 -9.99
N LEU A 72 1.53 -5.43 -8.68
CA LEU A 72 1.24 -6.68 -7.98
C LEU A 72 -0.25 -7.02 -8.06
N TYR A 73 -1.14 -6.06 -7.83
CA TYR A 73 -2.58 -6.28 -7.96
C TYR A 73 -3.00 -6.62 -9.39
N TYR A 74 -2.39 -5.98 -10.39
CA TYR A 74 -2.61 -6.31 -11.79
C TYR A 74 -2.18 -7.75 -12.08
N ASP A 75 -1.01 -8.17 -11.60
CA ASP A 75 -0.51 -9.53 -11.79
C ASP A 75 -1.43 -10.57 -11.12
N LEU A 76 -2.02 -10.26 -9.96
CA LEU A 76 -3.07 -11.10 -9.35
C LEU A 76 -4.31 -11.19 -10.26
N CYS A 77 -4.84 -10.05 -10.71
CA CYS A 77 -6.00 -10.01 -11.62
C CYS A 77 -5.76 -10.74 -12.94
N ARG A 78 -4.53 -10.73 -13.47
CA ARG A 78 -4.17 -11.47 -14.67
C ARG A 78 -4.37 -12.98 -14.48
N VAL A 79 -4.09 -13.51 -13.29
CA VAL A 79 -4.33 -14.93 -12.98
C VAL A 79 -5.82 -15.24 -12.82
N LEU A 80 -6.61 -14.30 -12.29
CA LEU A 80 -8.07 -14.43 -12.24
C LEU A 80 -8.69 -14.47 -13.65
N GLY A 81 -8.05 -13.82 -14.63
CA GLY A 81 -8.53 -13.67 -16.01
C GLY A 81 -9.74 -12.74 -16.13
N PRO A 82 -10.19 -12.42 -17.35
CA PRO A 82 -11.17 -11.35 -17.58
C PRO A 82 -12.51 -11.52 -16.85
N THR A 83 -13.13 -10.41 -16.43
CA THR A 83 -14.48 -10.40 -15.83
C THR A 83 -15.42 -9.42 -16.53
N ASN A 84 -16.72 -9.74 -16.53
CA ASN A 84 -17.77 -8.90 -17.13
C ASN A 84 -18.35 -7.86 -16.14
N ASN A 85 -17.86 -7.84 -14.91
CA ASN A 85 -18.32 -6.90 -13.89
C ASN A 85 -17.96 -5.45 -14.24
N VAL A 86 -18.78 -4.53 -13.75
CA VAL A 86 -18.58 -3.10 -13.87
C VAL A 86 -18.05 -2.57 -12.54
N TYR A 87 -16.93 -1.85 -12.58
CA TYR A 87 -16.28 -1.28 -11.40
C TYR A 87 -16.32 0.25 -11.43
N LYS A 88 -16.21 0.88 -10.25
CA LYS A 88 -16.08 2.34 -10.17
C LYS A 88 -14.79 2.78 -10.86
N LEU A 89 -14.87 3.85 -11.66
CA LEU A 89 -13.70 4.42 -12.32
C LEU A 89 -12.65 4.84 -11.28
N SER A 90 -11.48 4.25 -11.41
CA SER A 90 -10.27 4.51 -10.64
C SER A 90 -9.06 4.30 -11.56
N PRO A 91 -7.85 4.76 -11.17
CA PRO A 91 -6.64 4.47 -11.93
C PRO A 91 -6.40 2.98 -12.13
N PHE A 92 -6.66 2.18 -11.09
CA PHE A 92 -6.48 0.75 -11.16
C PHE A 92 -7.51 0.09 -12.06
N SER A 93 -8.79 0.47 -11.98
CA SER A 93 -9.79 -0.07 -12.90
C SER A 93 -9.54 0.38 -14.34
N PHE A 94 -8.98 1.57 -14.57
CA PHE A 94 -8.50 1.99 -15.89
C PHE A 94 -7.38 1.08 -16.40
N LEU A 95 -6.36 0.80 -15.57
CA LEU A 95 -5.30 -0.14 -15.89
C LEU A 95 -5.87 -1.51 -16.28
N LEU A 96 -6.81 -2.05 -15.50
CA LEU A 96 -7.44 -3.34 -15.80
C LEU A 96 -8.23 -3.31 -17.13
N ASN A 97 -8.92 -2.21 -17.43
CA ASN A 97 -9.66 -2.06 -18.69
C ASN A 97 -8.72 -1.97 -19.89
N GLU A 98 -7.65 -1.16 -19.80
CA GLU A 98 -6.66 -1.02 -20.88
C GLU A 98 -5.99 -2.37 -21.21
N LYS A 99 -5.77 -3.22 -20.19
CA LYS A 99 -5.20 -4.56 -20.35
C LYS A 99 -6.25 -5.65 -20.66
N GLY A 100 -7.52 -5.28 -20.86
CA GLY A 100 -8.59 -6.20 -21.26
C GLY A 100 -9.05 -7.18 -20.16
N LEU A 101 -8.81 -6.86 -18.88
CA LEU A 101 -9.20 -7.70 -17.74
C LEU A 101 -10.61 -7.38 -17.20
N ILE A 102 -11.19 -6.24 -17.56
CA ILE A 102 -12.58 -5.90 -17.23
C ILE A 102 -13.34 -5.42 -18.47
N SER A 103 -14.67 -5.52 -18.44
CA SER A 103 -15.53 -5.26 -19.60
C SER A 103 -15.46 -3.79 -20.11
N PRO A 104 -15.44 -3.58 -21.44
CA PRO A 104 -15.39 -2.27 -22.08
C PRO A 104 -16.72 -1.50 -22.03
N ASN A 105 -17.73 -1.94 -21.28
CA ASN A 105 -19.01 -1.21 -21.15
C ASN A 105 -18.85 0.21 -20.57
N GLN A 106 -17.63 0.62 -20.19
CA GLN A 106 -17.25 1.97 -19.76
C GLN A 106 -16.32 2.70 -20.77
N LYS A 107 -16.24 2.25 -22.03
CA LYS A 107 -15.29 2.77 -23.04
C LYS A 107 -15.27 4.30 -23.13
N GLN A 108 -16.43 4.95 -23.15
CA GLN A 108 -16.52 6.42 -23.20
C GLN A 108 -15.93 7.11 -21.97
N LEU A 109 -16.10 6.54 -20.76
CA LEU A 109 -15.52 7.08 -19.53
C LEU A 109 -14.00 6.93 -19.54
N PHE A 110 -13.49 5.83 -20.08
CA PHE A 110 -12.06 5.57 -20.18
C PHE A 110 -11.38 6.38 -21.29
N GLU A 111 -12.03 6.61 -22.43
CA GLU A 111 -11.54 7.52 -23.49
C GLU A 111 -11.37 8.96 -22.96
N LYS A 112 -12.32 9.42 -22.15
CA LYS A 112 -12.20 10.72 -21.46
C LYS A 112 -11.03 10.73 -20.47
N TRP A 113 -10.76 9.62 -19.79
CA TRP A 113 -9.64 9.53 -18.85
C TRP A 113 -8.29 9.49 -19.58
N HIS A 114 -8.19 8.72 -20.67
CA HIS A 114 -6.98 8.56 -21.48
C HIS A 114 -6.48 9.89 -22.05
N SER A 115 -7.40 10.77 -22.46
CA SER A 115 -7.06 12.11 -22.95
C SER A 115 -6.58 13.08 -21.87
N MET A 116 -6.72 12.73 -20.59
CA MET A 116 -6.41 13.60 -19.45
C MET A 116 -5.23 13.13 -18.59
N LYS A 117 -4.83 11.85 -18.64
CA LYS A 117 -4.19 11.19 -17.49
C LYS A 117 -3.00 10.27 -17.77
N GLY A 118 -2.54 10.16 -19.02
CA GLY A 118 -1.37 9.36 -19.37
C GLY A 118 -1.69 7.90 -19.75
N SER A 119 -0.66 7.07 -19.88
CA SER A 119 -0.70 5.65 -20.25
C SER A 119 -0.75 4.71 -19.04
N SER A 120 -1.23 3.47 -19.18
CA SER A 120 -1.14 2.46 -18.10
C SER A 120 0.26 2.27 -17.53
N GLN A 121 1.29 2.50 -18.34
CA GLN A 121 2.68 2.35 -17.90
C GLN A 121 3.05 3.39 -16.83
N GLU A 122 2.63 4.64 -17.01
CA GLU A 122 2.85 5.73 -16.04
C GLU A 122 2.08 5.50 -14.73
N ILE A 123 1.01 4.70 -14.76
CA ILE A 123 0.25 4.30 -13.56
C ILE A 123 1.03 3.26 -12.74
N ILE A 124 1.84 2.43 -13.39
CA ILE A 124 2.65 1.40 -12.76
C ILE A 124 4.01 1.97 -12.32
N GLU A 125 4.65 2.75 -13.17
CA GLU A 125 5.99 3.31 -12.96
C GLU A 125 5.89 4.76 -12.50
N ILE A 126 5.37 4.95 -11.28
CA ILE A 126 5.08 6.28 -10.74
C ILE A 126 6.36 7.10 -10.48
N PHE A 127 7.47 6.43 -10.18
CA PHE A 127 8.74 7.07 -9.85
C PHE A 127 9.83 6.63 -10.84
N ASP A 128 10.64 7.60 -11.29
CA ASP A 128 11.85 7.32 -12.05
C ASP A 128 12.78 6.41 -11.21
N ALA A 129 13.32 5.36 -11.82
CA ALA A 129 14.16 4.37 -11.14
C ALA A 129 15.37 4.97 -10.42
N SER A 130 15.90 6.10 -10.93
CA SER A 130 17.03 6.84 -10.37
C SER A 130 16.63 7.90 -9.34
N SER A 131 15.34 8.06 -9.06
CA SER A 131 14.85 9.04 -8.10
C SER A 131 15.01 8.56 -6.65
N ILE A 132 15.18 9.52 -5.74
CA ILE A 132 15.13 9.24 -4.30
C ILE A 132 13.78 8.62 -3.87
N PHE A 133 12.70 8.88 -4.62
CA PHE A 133 11.40 8.27 -4.32
C PHE A 133 11.43 6.77 -4.56
N ASN A 134 11.98 6.35 -5.70
CA ASN A 134 12.08 4.94 -6.02
C ASN A 134 12.93 4.19 -4.99
N CYS A 135 14.06 4.77 -4.52
CA CYS A 135 14.85 4.11 -3.49
C CYS A 135 14.12 4.04 -2.13
N ILE A 136 13.27 5.01 -1.79
CA ILE A 136 12.39 4.90 -0.61
C ILE A 136 11.37 3.78 -0.80
N VAL A 137 10.70 3.72 -1.95
CA VAL A 137 9.71 2.66 -2.24
C VAL A 137 10.33 1.27 -2.19
N SER A 138 11.56 1.11 -2.69
CA SER A 138 12.28 -0.17 -2.68
C SER A 138 13.06 -0.44 -1.38
N ASP A 139 12.99 0.45 -0.39
CA ASP A 139 13.82 0.43 0.83
C ASP A 139 15.32 0.19 0.56
N ASP A 140 15.83 0.78 -0.53
CA ASP A 140 17.23 0.72 -0.95
C ASP A 140 18.03 1.79 -0.21
N ILE A 141 18.54 1.39 0.96
CA ILE A 141 19.27 2.27 1.87
C ILE A 141 20.57 2.80 1.27
N ASP A 142 21.26 2.02 0.43
CA ASP A 142 22.57 2.41 -0.10
C ASP A 142 22.41 3.56 -1.11
N VAL A 143 21.47 3.42 -2.04
CA VAL A 143 21.11 4.47 -3.00
C VAL A 143 20.50 5.68 -2.28
N PHE A 144 19.68 5.44 -1.25
CA PHE A 144 19.13 6.52 -0.44
C PHE A 144 20.23 7.35 0.25
N ILE A 145 21.20 6.72 0.90
CA ILE A 145 22.31 7.40 1.58
C ILE A 145 23.11 8.25 0.58
N TYR A 146 23.39 7.71 -0.61
CA TYR A 146 24.05 8.47 -1.67
C TYR A 146 23.28 9.74 -2.02
N HIS A 147 21.97 9.66 -2.23
CA HIS A 147 21.16 10.86 -2.51
C HIS A 147 21.08 11.80 -1.31
N PHE A 148 20.92 11.26 -0.10
CA PHE A 148 20.72 12.02 1.14
C PHE A 148 21.90 12.94 1.44
N PHE A 149 23.13 12.53 1.18
CA PHE A 149 24.31 13.38 1.39
C PHE A 149 24.60 14.35 0.24
N GLN A 150 24.08 14.09 -0.96
CA GLN A 150 24.26 15.00 -2.10
C GLN A 150 23.28 16.19 -2.09
N LYS A 151 22.17 16.08 -1.34
CA LYS A 151 21.12 17.10 -1.28
C LYS A 151 20.65 17.25 0.16
N ASP A 152 20.52 18.49 0.65
CA ASP A 152 19.85 18.72 1.94
C ASP A 152 18.36 18.38 1.80
N PHE A 153 17.88 17.35 2.50
CA PHE A 153 16.47 16.96 2.53
C PHE A 153 15.77 17.31 3.85
N SER A 154 16.46 17.95 4.79
CA SER A 154 15.90 18.31 6.08
C SER A 154 14.71 19.25 5.91
N GLY A 155 13.56 18.87 6.49
CA GLY A 155 12.32 19.66 6.42
C GLY A 155 11.69 19.81 5.02
N LYS A 156 12.22 19.13 3.98
CA LYS A 156 11.68 19.25 2.63
C LYS A 156 10.37 18.49 2.51
N VAL A 157 9.37 19.20 1.98
CA VAL A 157 8.09 18.62 1.59
C VAL A 157 8.22 18.10 0.15
N ILE A 158 8.00 16.81 0.01
CA ILE A 158 7.81 16.09 -1.23
C ILE A 158 6.37 16.33 -1.69
N GLU A 159 6.23 16.88 -2.87
CA GLU A 159 4.96 16.98 -3.57
C GLU A 159 4.84 15.84 -4.57
N ILE A 160 3.85 14.98 -4.37
CA ILE A 160 3.47 13.96 -5.34
C ILE A 160 2.18 14.44 -5.96
N ASP A 161 2.28 14.81 -7.24
CA ASP A 161 1.09 15.07 -8.03
C ASP A 161 0.29 13.76 -8.04
N ASN A 162 -0.90 13.81 -7.43
CA ASN A 162 -1.83 12.72 -7.49
C ASN A 162 -2.48 12.79 -8.87
N ASN A 163 -1.69 12.42 -9.89
CA ASN A 163 -1.97 12.49 -11.32
C ASN A 163 -3.23 11.74 -11.75
N PHE A 164 -4.01 11.22 -10.82
CA PHE A 164 -5.17 10.36 -10.98
C PHE A 164 -6.53 11.08 -10.94
N GLY A 165 -6.56 12.42 -10.94
CA GLY A 165 -7.80 13.19 -11.20
C GLY A 165 -8.33 13.99 -10.01
N SER A 166 -7.73 13.85 -8.84
CA SER A 166 -7.90 14.83 -7.76
C SER A 166 -6.99 16.02 -8.02
N LYS A 167 -7.49 17.26 -7.83
CA LYS A 167 -6.66 18.47 -7.78
C LYS A 167 -5.79 18.55 -6.51
N PHE A 168 -5.46 17.41 -5.91
CA PHE A 168 -4.85 17.33 -4.60
C PHE A 168 -3.44 16.77 -4.73
N THR A 169 -2.45 17.62 -4.43
CA THR A 169 -1.05 17.21 -4.31
C THR A 169 -0.84 16.61 -2.92
N LEU A 170 -0.27 15.42 -2.86
CA LEU A 170 0.12 14.85 -1.58
C LEU A 170 1.45 15.44 -1.15
N THR A 171 1.51 15.88 0.11
CA THR A 171 2.68 16.52 0.69
C THR A 171 3.24 15.65 1.81
N PHE A 172 4.46 15.13 1.63
CA PHE A 172 5.15 14.30 2.61
C PHE A 172 6.49 14.89 2.96
N THR A 173 6.88 14.85 4.22
CA THR A 173 8.31 14.91 4.56
C THR A 173 8.96 13.56 4.22
N VAL A 174 10.28 13.52 4.05
CA VAL A 174 10.99 12.28 3.65
C VAL A 174 10.75 11.12 4.63
N ASP A 175 10.72 11.42 5.93
CA ASP A 175 10.40 10.47 7.00
C ASP A 175 8.95 9.98 6.93
N ALA A 176 7.97 10.88 6.71
CA ALA A 176 6.58 10.48 6.51
C ALA A 176 6.41 9.62 5.25
N PHE A 177 7.14 9.95 4.18
CA PHE A 177 7.14 9.16 2.95
C PHE A 177 7.72 7.76 3.18
N ALA A 178 8.88 7.66 3.84
CA ALA A 178 9.47 6.38 4.23
C ALA A 178 8.55 5.55 5.13
N ALA A 179 7.87 6.18 6.09
CA ALA A 179 6.89 5.52 6.95
C ALA A 179 5.70 4.95 6.17
N TRP A 180 5.11 5.75 5.26
CA TRP A 180 3.98 5.32 4.42
C TRP A 180 4.34 4.09 3.60
N PHE A 181 5.55 4.06 3.02
CA PHE A 181 6.02 2.96 2.19
C PHE A 181 6.61 1.79 2.98
N SER A 182 6.56 1.83 4.32
CA SER A 182 7.16 0.81 5.18
C SER A 182 8.67 0.61 4.94
N ALA A 183 9.37 1.64 4.47
CA ALA A 183 10.80 1.63 4.18
C ALA A 183 11.62 1.62 5.47
N PHE A 184 11.69 0.45 6.11
CA PHE A 184 12.19 0.31 7.46
C PHE A 184 13.67 0.66 7.59
N LYS A 185 14.51 0.24 6.64
CA LYS A 185 15.96 0.53 6.69
C LYS A 185 16.19 2.03 6.58
N ILE A 186 15.50 2.70 5.66
CA ILE A 186 15.57 4.14 5.47
C ILE A 186 15.01 4.89 6.68
N PHE A 187 13.84 4.50 7.18
CA PHE A 187 13.26 5.13 8.36
C PHE A 187 14.16 5.01 9.59
N LYS A 188 14.77 3.84 9.80
CA LYS A 188 15.74 3.59 10.87
C LYS A 188 16.98 4.48 10.71
N PHE A 189 17.51 4.63 9.50
CA PHE A 189 18.61 5.55 9.22
C PHE A 189 18.24 7.01 9.58
N LEU A 190 17.09 7.50 9.13
CA LEU A 190 16.59 8.84 9.46
C LEU A 190 16.44 9.05 10.97
N THR A 191 16.02 7.99 11.68
CA THR A 191 15.90 8.01 13.14
C THR A 191 17.26 8.23 13.81
N ILE A 192 18.33 7.59 13.31
CA ILE A 192 19.71 7.69 13.81
C ILE A 192 20.32 9.07 13.53
N MET A 193 20.00 9.65 12.36
CA MET A 193 20.43 11.00 11.99
C MET A 193 19.71 12.11 12.77
N ASP A 194 18.79 11.73 13.68
CA ASP A 194 17.89 12.60 14.43
C ASP A 194 17.13 13.61 13.56
N SER A 195 16.81 13.20 12.33
CA SER A 195 16.14 14.06 11.34
C SER A 195 14.62 13.94 11.35
N ILE A 196 14.07 13.12 12.25
CA ILE A 196 12.63 12.81 12.30
C ILE A 196 11.93 13.76 13.27
N VAL A 197 10.90 14.44 12.80
CA VAL A 197 10.05 15.31 13.62
C VAL A 197 8.69 14.64 13.82
N ILE A 198 8.42 14.18 15.03
CA ILE A 198 7.13 13.57 15.39
C ILE A 198 6.01 14.62 15.26
N ASN A 199 5.12 14.39 14.31
CA ASN A 199 3.95 15.23 14.07
C ASN A 199 2.78 14.37 13.56
N LYS A 200 1.57 14.93 13.55
CA LYS A 200 0.35 14.22 13.16
C LYS A 200 0.43 13.56 11.77
N LYS A 201 1.05 14.21 10.78
CA LYS A 201 1.20 13.65 9.43
C LYS A 201 2.10 12.42 9.41
N LEU A 202 3.22 12.47 10.14
CA LEU A 202 4.10 11.32 10.27
C LEU A 202 3.39 10.14 10.95
N LEU A 203 2.69 10.38 12.06
CA LEU A 203 1.97 9.32 12.79
C LEU A 203 0.87 8.68 11.94
N GLN A 204 0.14 9.50 11.19
CA GLN A 204 -0.78 9.01 10.17
C GLN A 204 -0.03 8.12 9.17
N ALA A 205 1.04 8.59 8.53
CA ALA A 205 1.80 7.82 7.55
C ALA A 205 2.35 6.49 8.10
N VAL A 206 2.81 6.46 9.35
CA VAL A 206 3.25 5.23 10.05
C VAL A 206 2.11 4.21 10.14
N VAL A 207 0.93 4.66 10.53
CA VAL A 207 -0.25 3.80 10.63
C VAL A 207 -0.72 3.35 9.25
N GLU A 208 -0.81 4.25 8.28
CA GLU A 208 -1.21 3.90 6.91
C GLU A 208 -0.22 2.91 6.26
N GLY A 209 1.07 3.08 6.53
CA GLY A 209 2.15 2.20 6.07
C GLY A 209 2.13 0.83 6.72
N GLY A 210 1.66 0.70 7.95
CA GLY A 210 1.40 -0.61 8.57
C GLY A 210 2.62 -1.35 9.09
N ASN A 211 3.82 -0.76 9.01
CA ASN A 211 5.02 -1.36 9.56
C ASN A 211 5.07 -1.14 11.09
N PHE A 212 4.77 -2.18 11.83
CA PHE A 212 4.71 -2.13 13.30
C PHE A 212 6.07 -1.81 13.95
N GLU A 213 7.19 -2.16 13.30
CA GLU A 213 8.52 -1.83 13.83
C GLU A 213 8.83 -0.34 13.66
N ILE A 214 8.39 0.30 12.58
CA ILE A 214 8.42 1.77 12.44
C ILE A 214 7.58 2.43 13.54
N MET A 215 6.38 1.91 13.80
CA MET A 215 5.51 2.41 14.88
C MET A 215 6.20 2.35 16.24
N LYS A 216 6.85 1.23 16.58
CA LYS A 216 7.64 1.10 17.81
C LYS A 216 8.79 2.10 17.88
N LEU A 217 9.49 2.36 16.78
CA LEU A 217 10.55 3.38 16.74
C LEU A 217 9.99 4.77 17.10
N CYS A 218 8.80 5.13 16.60
CA CYS A 218 8.14 6.37 16.97
C CYS A 218 7.74 6.40 18.46
N ILE A 219 7.14 5.32 18.98
CA ILE A 219 6.76 5.21 20.40
C ILE A 219 7.99 5.39 21.32
N ASN A 220 9.12 4.77 20.97
CA ASN A 220 10.36 4.92 21.72
C ASN A 220 10.90 6.36 21.74
N LYS A 221 10.51 7.21 20.77
CA LYS A 221 10.79 8.65 20.75
C LYS A 221 9.70 9.50 21.43
N GLY A 222 8.76 8.87 22.14
CA GLY A 222 7.69 9.55 22.87
C GLY A 222 6.47 9.90 22.03
N ALA A 223 6.26 9.23 20.89
CA ALA A 223 5.06 9.45 20.08
C ALA A 223 3.81 8.79 20.68
N GLU A 224 2.68 9.50 20.60
CA GLU A 224 1.36 9.02 21.00
C GLU A 224 0.44 8.84 19.78
N PHE A 225 -0.26 7.71 19.69
CA PHE A 225 -1.07 7.33 18.53
C PHE A 225 -2.59 7.31 18.81
N GLY A 226 -3.05 7.92 19.91
CA GLY A 226 -4.47 7.86 20.33
C GLY A 226 -5.47 8.34 19.27
N GLU A 227 -5.07 9.30 18.42
CA GLU A 227 -5.92 9.79 17.32
C GLU A 227 -5.83 8.95 16.03
N CYS A 228 -5.03 7.88 16.00
CA CYS A 228 -4.72 7.17 14.76
C CYS A 228 -5.56 5.92 14.49
N PHE A 229 -6.50 5.57 15.39
CA PHE A 229 -7.32 4.37 15.26
C PHE A 229 -8.13 4.33 13.96
N THR A 230 -8.72 5.45 13.56
CA THR A 230 -9.51 5.55 12.33
C THR A 230 -8.67 5.33 11.07
N TYR A 231 -7.40 5.74 11.06
CA TYR A 231 -6.48 5.46 9.96
C TYR A 231 -6.11 3.97 9.91
N ALA A 232 -5.90 3.33 11.05
CA ALA A 232 -5.59 1.90 11.11
C ALA A 232 -6.73 1.05 10.52
N VAL A 233 -7.98 1.41 10.84
CA VAL A 233 -9.18 0.79 10.28
C VAL A 233 -9.30 1.07 8.78
N ALA A 234 -9.19 2.33 8.36
CA ALA A 234 -9.35 2.73 6.96
C ALA A 234 -8.32 2.06 6.02
N TYR A 235 -7.14 1.74 6.56
CA TYR A 235 -6.07 1.09 5.82
C TYR A 235 -5.89 -0.39 6.19
N HIS A 236 -6.89 -1.04 6.80
CA HIS A 236 -6.89 -2.47 7.09
C HIS A 236 -5.60 -2.95 7.79
N ARG A 237 -5.16 -2.20 8.82
CA ARG A 237 -3.97 -2.52 9.61
C ARG A 237 -4.36 -3.20 10.92
N HIS A 238 -4.88 -4.43 10.83
CA HIS A 238 -5.46 -5.14 11.98
C HIS A 238 -4.51 -5.23 13.18
N LYS A 239 -3.21 -5.51 12.95
CA LYS A 239 -2.20 -5.54 14.01
C LYS A 239 -2.05 -4.19 14.73
N ILE A 240 -2.09 -3.09 13.98
CA ILE A 240 -2.03 -1.73 14.56
C ILE A 240 -3.35 -1.41 15.26
N CYS A 241 -4.52 -1.75 14.68
CA CYS A 241 -5.82 -1.57 15.33
C CYS A 241 -5.86 -2.24 16.71
N LYS A 242 -5.40 -3.49 16.82
CA LYS A 242 -5.33 -4.22 18.10
C LYS A 242 -4.49 -3.46 19.11
N TYR A 243 -3.27 -3.08 18.73
CA TYR A 243 -2.39 -2.31 19.61
C TYR A 243 -3.03 -1.01 20.09
N LEU A 244 -3.68 -0.27 19.18
CA LEU A 244 -4.32 1.00 19.53
C LEU A 244 -5.48 0.83 20.52
N LEU A 245 -6.32 -0.20 20.35
CA LEU A 245 -7.42 -0.52 21.28
C LEU A 245 -6.95 -0.94 22.68
N GLU A 246 -5.77 -1.55 22.77
CA GLU A 246 -5.22 -2.03 24.04
C GLU A 246 -4.50 -0.94 24.83
N ASN A 247 -4.11 0.17 24.19
CA ASN A 247 -3.22 1.17 24.78
C ASN A 247 -3.79 2.61 24.80
N TYR A 248 -4.95 2.87 24.18
CA TYR A 248 -5.60 4.18 24.12
C TYR A 248 -7.12 4.04 24.28
#